data_AF-A0A3L7Q0Y7-F1
#
_entry.id   AF-A0A3L7Q0Y7-F1
#
_cell.length_a   1.000
_cell.length_b   1.000
_cell.length_c   1.000
_cell.angle_alpha   90.00
_cell.angle_beta   90.00
_cell.angle_gamma   90.00
#
_symmetry.space_group_name_H-M   'P 1'
#
loop_
_entity.id
_entity.type
_entity.pdbx_description
1 polymer ?
#
loop_
_entity_poly.entity_id
_entity_poly.type
_entity_poly.pdbx_seq_one_letter_code
_entity_poly.pdbx_strand_id
1 'polypeptide(L)'
;MRRLLPTLVCIFLCPPLITADGPGDNQADSVRPVPPPGIAVPGETRKTLEAGTNALAQRIERLANDLKGKKNTDLLPDVKIFHKAVHDALKYNEFYDPKEFALAEKLLAEGM
;
A
#
# COMPACT_ATOMS: atom_id res chain seq x y z
N MET A 1 -53.82 -4.43 -31.81
CA MET A 1 -53.37 -3.88 -30.50
C MET A 1 -53.75 -4.75 -29.29
N ARG A 2 -54.82 -5.56 -29.34
CA ARG A 2 -55.32 -6.35 -28.18
C ARG A 2 -54.54 -7.63 -27.82
N ARG A 3 -53.55 -8.03 -28.64
CA ARG A 3 -52.67 -9.19 -28.40
C ARG A 3 -51.31 -8.84 -27.77
N LEU A 4 -50.99 -7.55 -27.64
CA LEU A 4 -49.76 -7.05 -27.01
C LEU A 4 -49.93 -6.76 -25.51
N LEU A 5 -51.17 -6.65 -25.05
CA LEU A 5 -51.52 -6.40 -23.65
C LEU A 5 -51.15 -7.55 -22.70
N PRO A 6 -51.36 -8.85 -23.03
CA PRO A 6 -51.00 -9.94 -22.11
C PRO A 6 -49.48 -10.15 -22.03
N THR A 7 -48.74 -9.85 -23.10
CA THR A 7 -47.27 -9.93 -23.14
C THR A 7 -46.60 -8.85 -22.29
N LEU A 8 -47.16 -7.64 -22.26
CA LEU A 8 -46.68 -6.56 -21.37
C LEU A 8 -46.96 -6.85 -19.89
N VAL A 9 -48.09 -7.51 -19.58
CA VAL A 9 -48.43 -7.92 -18.20
C VAL A 9 -47.48 -9.01 -17.68
N CYS A 10 -47.09 -9.98 -18.51
CA CYS A 10 -46.13 -11.02 -18.10
C CYS A 10 -44.72 -10.47 -17.78
N ILE A 11 -44.28 -9.39 -18.44
CA ILE A 11 -42.98 -8.76 -18.16
C ILE A 11 -43.03 -7.99 -16.83
N PHE A 12 -44.16 -7.39 -16.47
CA PHE A 12 -44.33 -6.71 -15.18
C PHE A 12 -44.48 -7.67 -14.00
N LEU A 13 -44.95 -8.90 -14.22
CA LEU A 13 -45.17 -9.89 -13.16
C LEU A 13 -43.93 -10.71 -12.77
N CYS A 14 -42.82 -10.57 -13.51
CA CYS A 14 -41.59 -11.30 -13.27
C CYS A 14 -40.50 -10.30 -12.83
N PRO A 15 -40.36 -10.00 -11.52
CA PRO A 15 -39.29 -9.14 -11.07
C PRO A 15 -37.94 -9.80 -11.43
N PRO A 16 -36.99 -9.06 -12.02
CA PRO A 16 -35.66 -9.61 -12.24
C PRO A 16 -35.05 -9.98 -10.88
N LEU A 17 -34.69 -11.26 -10.71
CA LEU A 17 -33.85 -11.73 -9.62
C LEU A 17 -32.44 -11.16 -9.84
N ILE A 18 -32.26 -9.88 -9.50
CA ILE A 18 -30.93 -9.27 -9.43
C ILE A 18 -30.35 -9.72 -8.09
N THR A 19 -29.44 -10.68 -8.13
CA THR A 19 -28.65 -11.06 -6.95
C THR A 19 -27.51 -10.06 -6.83
N ALA A 20 -27.58 -9.15 -5.85
CA ALA A 20 -26.37 -8.48 -5.37
C ALA A 20 -25.44 -9.52 -4.71
N ASP A 21 -24.16 -9.19 -4.51
CA ASP A 21 -23.13 -10.06 -3.89
C ASP A 21 -23.50 -10.62 -2.49
N GLY A 22 -24.62 -10.15 -1.93
CA GLY A 22 -25.24 -10.72 -0.74
C GLY A 22 -24.58 -10.23 0.56
N PRO A 23 -25.19 -10.53 1.72
CA PRO A 23 -24.66 -10.11 3.02
C PRO A 23 -23.29 -10.74 3.37
N GLY A 24 -22.88 -11.79 2.65
CA GLY A 24 -21.65 -12.55 2.90
C GLY A 24 -20.38 -11.73 2.73
N ASP A 25 -20.35 -10.83 1.74
CA ASP A 25 -19.20 -9.97 1.46
C ASP A 25 -18.99 -8.85 2.48
N ASN A 26 -20.02 -8.56 3.29
CA ASN A 26 -19.99 -7.54 4.33
C ASN A 26 -19.68 -8.10 5.72
N GLN A 27 -19.34 -9.38 5.83
CA GLN A 27 -18.91 -9.98 7.09
C GLN A 27 -17.48 -9.54 7.41
N ALA A 28 -17.33 -8.54 8.26
CA ALA A 28 -16.04 -7.96 8.64
C ALA A 28 -14.99 -9.01 9.06
N ASP A 29 -15.43 -10.09 9.72
CA ASP A 29 -14.56 -11.18 10.18
C ASP A 29 -14.10 -12.14 9.06
N SER A 30 -14.73 -12.09 7.89
CA SER A 30 -14.46 -12.94 6.71
C SER A 30 -13.70 -12.20 5.60
N VAL A 31 -13.48 -10.88 5.76
CA VAL A 31 -12.74 -10.08 4.79
C VAL A 31 -11.25 -10.39 4.93
N ARG A 32 -10.69 -11.06 3.93
CA ARG A 32 -9.24 -11.24 3.81
C ARG A 32 -8.59 -9.87 3.58
N PRO A 33 -7.54 -9.49 4.34
CA PRO A 33 -6.86 -8.22 4.14
C PRO A 33 -6.22 -8.17 2.75
N VAL A 34 -6.35 -7.01 2.10
CA VAL A 34 -5.73 -6.71 0.81
C VAL A 34 -4.89 -5.44 0.97
N PRO A 35 -3.56 -5.50 0.75
CA PRO A 35 -2.76 -6.68 0.41
C PRO A 35 -2.68 -7.73 1.55
N PRO A 36 -2.30 -8.99 1.25
CA PRO A 36 -2.06 -10.00 2.29
C PRO A 36 -0.94 -9.53 3.25
N PRO A 37 -0.78 -10.15 4.44
CA PRO A 37 0.35 -9.83 5.31
C PRO A 37 1.68 -10.19 4.63
N GLY A 38 2.70 -9.36 4.84
CA GLY A 38 4.06 -9.62 4.36
C GLY A 38 4.77 -10.79 5.06
N ILE A 39 5.95 -11.12 4.52
CA ILE A 39 6.84 -12.17 4.96
C ILE A 39 7.71 -11.73 6.14
N ALA A 40 8.15 -12.69 6.95
CA ALA A 40 9.06 -12.43 8.05
C ALA A 40 10.44 -11.98 7.56
N VAL A 41 10.93 -10.86 8.09
CA VAL A 41 12.29 -10.37 7.86
C VAL A 41 13.26 -11.07 8.81
N PRO A 42 14.35 -11.69 8.33
CA PRO A 42 15.37 -12.29 9.20
C PRO A 42 15.94 -11.28 10.20
N GLY A 43 16.24 -11.71 11.42
CA GLY A 43 16.64 -10.80 12.50
C GLY A 43 17.90 -9.98 12.19
N GLU A 44 18.87 -10.56 11.48
CA GLU A 44 20.06 -9.84 11.03
C GLU A 44 19.71 -8.79 9.97
N THR A 45 18.98 -9.18 8.93
CA THR A 45 18.48 -8.27 7.89
C THR A 45 17.67 -7.12 8.47
N ARG A 46 16.75 -7.40 9.41
CA ARG A 46 15.96 -6.38 10.09
C ARG A 46 16.84 -5.37 10.81
N LYS A 47 17.85 -5.81 11.56
CA LYS A 47 18.80 -4.92 12.25
C LYS A 47 19.58 -4.05 11.26
N THR A 48 20.06 -4.63 10.16
CA THR A 48 20.78 -3.89 9.12
C THR A 48 19.90 -2.80 8.49
N LEU A 49 18.67 -3.15 8.10
CA LEU A 49 17.73 -2.21 7.51
C LEU A 49 17.28 -1.12 8.50
N GLU A 50 17.03 -1.47 9.76
CA GLU A 50 16.70 -0.50 10.82
C GLU A 50 17.85 0.49 11.07
N ALA A 51 19.09 0.00 11.11
CA ALA A 51 20.27 0.86 11.26
C ALA A 51 20.43 1.82 10.08
N GLY A 52 20.29 1.31 8.84
CA GLY A 52 20.38 2.14 7.64
C GLY A 52 19.24 3.16 7.52
N THR A 53 18.02 2.77 7.89
CA THR A 53 16.84 3.66 7.93
C THR A 53 17.05 4.79 8.94
N ASN A 54 17.52 4.48 10.15
CA ASN A 54 17.83 5.48 11.16
C ASN A 54 18.93 6.46 10.72
N ALA A 55 19.98 5.95 10.08
CA ALA A 55 21.06 6.78 9.56
C ALA A 55 20.56 7.73 8.45
N LEU A 56 19.72 7.24 7.54
CA LEU A 56 19.13 8.06 6.48
C LEU A 56 18.17 9.13 7.04
N ALA A 57 17.36 8.79 8.05
CA ALA A 57 16.48 9.74 8.72
C ALA A 57 17.25 10.94 9.28
N GLN A 58 18.35 10.69 9.99
CA GLN A 58 19.20 11.74 10.55
C GLN A 58 19.82 12.64 9.46
N ARG A 59 20.19 12.07 8.32
CA ARG A 59 20.73 12.84 7.18
C ARG A 59 19.65 13.72 6.55
N ILE A 60 18.45 13.18 6.35
CA ILE A 60 17.30 13.92 5.82
C ILE A 60 16.96 15.09 6.75
N GLU A 61 16.98 14.89 8.07
CA GLU A 61 16.72 15.98 9.03
C GLU A 61 17.77 17.09 8.94
N ARG A 62 19.05 16.74 8.84
CA ARG A 62 20.14 17.71 8.64
C ARG A 62 19.96 18.46 7.32
N LEU A 63 19.73 17.73 6.22
CA LEU A 63 19.49 18.30 4.90
C LEU A 63 18.28 19.24 4.91
N ALA A 64 17.19 18.86 5.58
CA ALA A 64 16.00 19.69 5.71
C ALA A 64 16.30 21.02 6.42
N ASN A 65 17.13 21.00 7.46
CA ASN A 65 17.58 22.22 8.15
C ASN A 65 18.49 23.07 7.26
N ASP A 66 19.43 22.45 6.56
CA ASP A 66 20.37 23.14 5.67
C ASP A 66 19.68 23.78 4.46
N LEU A 67 18.59 23.18 3.98
CA LEU A 67 17.84 23.68 2.83
C LEU A 67 16.82 24.77 3.17
N LYS A 68 16.51 25.05 4.44
CA LYS A 68 15.51 26.05 4.83
C LYS A 68 15.66 27.38 4.08
N GLY A 69 14.61 27.77 3.36
CA GLY A 69 14.58 29.03 2.59
C GLY A 69 15.35 29.02 1.27
N LYS A 70 15.91 27.87 0.85
CA LYS A 70 16.63 27.70 -0.41
C LYS A 70 15.72 27.09 -1.48
N LYS A 71 16.03 27.37 -2.75
CA LYS A 71 15.27 26.86 -3.92
C LYS A 71 15.17 25.33 -3.96
N ASN A 72 16.15 24.62 -3.43
CA ASN A 72 16.20 23.15 -3.48
C ASN A 72 15.34 22.47 -2.40
N THR A 73 14.67 23.23 -1.52
CA THR A 73 13.79 22.65 -0.48
C THR A 73 12.71 21.74 -1.09
N ASP A 74 12.23 22.08 -2.28
CA ASP A 74 11.18 21.34 -2.99
C ASP A 74 11.63 19.95 -3.45
N LEU A 75 12.94 19.68 -3.49
CA LEU A 75 13.52 18.37 -3.85
C LEU A 75 13.75 17.46 -2.64
N LEU A 76 13.50 17.93 -1.41
CA LEU A 76 13.63 17.11 -0.21
C LEU A 76 12.76 15.83 -0.23
N PRO A 77 11.54 15.82 -0.80
CA PRO A 77 10.73 14.60 -0.94
C PRO A 77 11.43 13.51 -1.75
N ASP A 78 12.26 13.87 -2.73
CA ASP A 78 12.93 12.93 -3.63
C ASP A 78 13.91 12.02 -2.87
N VAL A 79 14.47 12.50 -1.76
CA VAL A 79 15.31 11.67 -0.88
C VAL A 79 14.48 10.97 0.20
N LYS A 80 13.42 11.63 0.70
CA LYS A 80 12.53 11.06 1.73
C LYS A 80 11.84 9.79 1.28
N ILE A 81 11.58 9.62 -0.01
CA ILE A 81 10.91 8.42 -0.54
C ILE A 81 11.72 7.15 -0.27
N PHE A 82 13.06 7.21 -0.35
CA PHE A 82 13.93 6.06 -0.09
C PHE A 82 13.86 5.62 1.37
N HIS A 83 13.85 6.57 2.32
CA HIS A 83 13.63 6.27 3.73
C HIS A 83 12.26 5.65 3.95
N LYS A 84 11.20 6.29 3.44
CA LYS A 84 9.83 5.83 3.63
C LYS A 84 9.60 4.42 3.10
N ALA A 85 10.15 4.11 1.92
CA ALA A 85 10.02 2.81 1.30
C ALA A 85 10.50 1.67 2.23
N VAL A 86 11.61 1.86 2.94
CA VAL A 86 12.16 0.82 3.82
C VAL A 86 11.59 0.89 5.23
N HIS A 87 11.40 2.09 5.77
CA HIS A 87 10.78 2.30 7.08
C HIS A 87 9.38 1.69 7.15
N ASP A 88 8.51 2.01 6.18
CA ASP A 88 7.11 1.57 6.19
C ASP A 88 7.02 0.06 5.96
N ALA A 89 7.86 -0.51 5.07
CA ALA A 89 7.94 -1.96 4.88
C ALA A 89 8.33 -2.72 6.16
N LEU A 90 9.30 -2.20 6.92
CA LEU A 90 9.68 -2.76 8.23
C LEU A 90 8.59 -2.61 9.29
N LYS A 91 7.91 -1.45 9.30
CA LYS A 91 6.95 -1.05 10.33
C LYS A 91 5.60 -1.72 10.18
N TYR A 92 5.11 -1.85 8.95
CA TYR A 92 3.77 -2.34 8.61
C TYR A 92 3.77 -3.74 8.00
N ASN A 93 4.92 -4.42 7.99
CA ASN A 93 5.07 -5.78 7.45
C ASN A 93 4.68 -5.88 5.97
N GLU A 94 5.27 -5.02 5.15
CA GLU A 94 4.95 -4.87 3.71
C GLU A 94 6.03 -5.44 2.79
N PHE A 95 6.93 -6.29 3.31
CA PHE A 95 7.78 -7.11 2.45
C PHE A 95 7.01 -8.33 1.99
N TYR A 96 6.94 -8.60 0.68
CA TYR A 96 6.19 -9.72 0.11
C TYR A 96 7.08 -10.77 -0.55
N ASP A 97 8.33 -10.44 -0.86
CA ASP A 97 9.30 -11.33 -1.49
C ASP A 97 10.70 -11.17 -0.86
N PRO A 98 11.43 -12.27 -0.56
CA PRO A 98 12.77 -12.16 0.04
C PRO A 98 13.77 -11.32 -0.76
N LYS A 99 13.60 -11.19 -2.09
CA LYS A 99 14.46 -10.33 -2.93
C LYS A 99 14.36 -8.85 -2.58
N GLU A 100 13.26 -8.44 -1.96
CA GLU A 100 13.01 -7.05 -1.58
C GLU A 100 13.92 -6.60 -0.43
N PHE A 101 14.53 -7.53 0.32
CA PHE A 101 15.52 -7.19 1.35
C PHE A 101 16.77 -6.57 0.71
N ALA A 102 17.30 -7.22 -0.33
CA ALA A 102 18.44 -6.68 -1.08
C ALA A 102 18.08 -5.39 -1.84
N LEU A 103 16.81 -5.25 -2.25
CA LEU A 103 16.33 -4.00 -2.84
C LEU A 103 16.25 -2.88 -1.79
N ALA A 104 15.79 -3.16 -0.58
CA ALA A 104 15.73 -2.19 0.51
C ALA A 104 17.12 -1.66 0.88
N GLU A 105 18.14 -2.53 0.92
CA GLU A 105 19.53 -2.09 1.10
C GLU A 105 20.00 -1.14 -0.02
N LYS A 106 19.64 -1.43 -1.28
CA LYS A 106 19.95 -0.55 -2.42
C LYS A 106 19.23 0.79 -2.35
N LEU A 107 17.95 0.80 -1.97
CA LEU A 107 17.17 2.03 -1.80
C LEU A 107 17.76 2.90 -0.69
N LEU A 108 18.16 2.30 0.43
CA LEU A 108 18.86 3.03 1.49
C LEU A 108 20.18 3.60 0.99
N ALA A 109 20.96 2.86 0.20
CA ALA A 109 22.20 3.36 -0.38
C ALA A 109 21.97 4.50 -1.40
N GLU A 110 20.89 4.46 -2.17
CA GLU A 110 20.53 5.51 -3.14
C GLU A 110 20.09 6.81 -2.46
N GLY A 111 19.46 6.73 -1.29
CA GLY A 111 19.03 7.90 -0.52
C GLY A 111 20.12 8.59 0.33
N MET A 112 21.31 8.00 0.47
CA MET A 112 22.37 8.45 1.40
C MET A 112 23.15 9.68 0.95
#